data_AF-A0A9D4I031-F1
#
_entry.id   AF-A0A9D4I031-F1
#
_cell.length_a   1.000
_cell.length_b   1.000
_cell.length_c   1.000
_cell.angle_alpha   90.00
_cell.angle_beta   90.00
_cell.angle_gamma   90.00
#
_symmetry.space_group_name_H-M   'P 1'
#
loop_
_entity.id
_entity.type
_entity.pdbx_description
1 polymer ?
#
loop_
_entity_poly.entity_id
_entity_poly.type
_entity_poly.pdbx_seq_one_letter_code
_entity_poly.pdbx_strand_id
1 'polypeptide(L)' 'MYDSGFTLPPQTTTVLLTTSTKPCEDIDTLACQKMQQSKPDLCLDDSLAELACKRFCGRCRK' A
#
# COMPACT_ATOMS: atom_id res chain seq x y z
N MET A 1 -36.55 -8.87 -9.02
CA MET A 1 -35.20 -8.72 -9.61
C MET A 1 -34.33 -8.16 -8.50
N TYR A 2 -33.17 -8.78 -8.22
CA TYR A 2 -32.43 -8.57 -6.98
C TYR A 2 -32.12 -7.09 -6.69
N ASP A 3 -32.51 -6.67 -5.49
CA ASP A 3 -32.25 -5.39 -4.87
C ASP A 3 -30.76 -5.28 -4.55
N SER A 4 -30.12 -4.18 -4.94
CA SER A 4 -28.79 -3.81 -4.46
C SER A 4 -28.91 -2.50 -3.70
N GLY A 5 -29.59 -2.55 -2.56
CA GLY A 5 -29.47 -1.55 -1.51
C GLY A 5 -28.02 -1.47 -1.01
N PHE A 6 -27.28 -0.49 -1.52
CA PHE A 6 -26.14 0.07 -0.80
C PHE A 6 -26.39 1.58 -0.63
N THR A 7 -27.32 1.89 0.27
CA THR A 7 -27.48 3.24 0.80
C THR A 7 -26.20 3.57 1.59
N LEU A 8 -25.28 4.30 0.96
CA LEU A 8 -24.19 4.95 1.67
C LEU A 8 -24.80 5.89 2.70
N PRO A 9 -24.42 5.83 4.00
CA PRO A 9 -24.79 6.90 4.92
C PRO A 9 -24.18 8.21 4.38
N PRO A 10 -24.70 9.40 4.73
CA PRO A 10 -24.00 10.66 4.51
C PRO A 10 -22.81 10.70 5.46
N GLN A 11 -21.83 9.83 5.24
CA GLN A 11 -20.54 9.95 5.84
C GLN A 11 -19.81 10.95 4.97
N THR A 12 -19.65 12.17 5.48
CA THR A 12 -18.43 12.94 5.27
C THR A 12 -17.25 12.13 5.78
N THR A 13 -17.00 10.96 5.18
CA THR A 13 -15.75 10.24 5.34
C THR A 13 -14.76 11.06 4.56
N THR A 14 -14.20 12.08 5.21
CA THR A 14 -12.85 12.50 4.92
C THR A 14 -12.06 11.21 4.85
N VAL A 15 -11.75 10.74 3.64
CA VAL A 15 -10.70 9.75 3.46
C VAL A 15 -9.49 10.51 3.97
N LEU A 16 -9.20 10.34 5.26
CA LEU A 16 -7.89 10.61 5.79
C LEU A 16 -7.04 9.63 4.98
N LEU A 17 -6.55 10.08 3.81
CA LEU A 17 -5.29 9.61 3.30
C LEU A 17 -4.34 9.97 4.43
N THR A 18 -4.23 9.06 5.39
CA THR A 18 -3.11 9.01 6.30
C THR A 18 -1.96 8.70 5.37
N THR A 19 -1.43 9.75 4.73
CA THR A 19 -0.09 9.76 4.21
C THR A 19 0.72 9.23 5.37
N SER A 20 1.16 7.98 5.28
CA SER A 20 1.87 7.33 6.38
C SER A 20 3.00 8.29 6.73
N THR A 21 2.87 8.98 7.87
CA THR A 21 3.81 10.02 8.29
C THR A 21 5.15 9.41 8.70
N LYS A 22 5.25 8.08 8.65
CA LYS A 22 6.48 7.34 8.67
C LYS A 22 6.95 7.17 7.24
N PRO A 23 7.94 7.96 6.78
CA PRO A 23 8.42 7.94 5.39
C PRO A 23 9.06 6.62 4.96
N CYS A 24 9.07 5.60 5.84
CA CYS A 24 9.85 4.38 5.75
C CYS A 24 9.12 3.13 6.25
N GLU A 25 7.80 3.10 6.18
CA GLU A 25 7.04 1.86 6.33
C GLU A 25 6.60 1.33 4.97
N ASP A 26 6.51 0.01 4.85
CA ASP A 26 5.83 -0.61 3.71
C ASP A 26 4.33 -0.31 3.81
N ILE A 27 3.66 -0.18 2.65
CA ILE A 27 2.19 -0.09 2.61
C ILE A 27 1.58 -1.37 3.21
N ASP A 28 2.13 -2.52 2.81
CA ASP A 28 1.80 -3.83 3.38
C ASP A 28 2.99 -4.78 3.18
N THR A 29 3.64 -5.17 4.27
CA THR A 29 4.79 -6.08 4.24
C THR A 29 4.44 -7.47 3.67
N LEU A 30 3.23 -7.98 3.91
CA LEU A 30 2.79 -9.27 3.35
C LEU A 30 2.58 -9.16 1.84
N ALA A 31 2.03 -8.04 1.37
CA ALA A 31 1.90 -7.77 -0.06
C ALA A 31 3.27 -7.71 -0.74
N CYS A 32 4.25 -7.03 -0.13
CA CYS A 32 5.63 -6.98 -0.63
C CYS A 32 6.28 -8.37 -0.71
N GLN A 33 6.08 -9.21 0.32
CA GLN A 33 6.57 -10.60 0.30
C GLN A 33 5.96 -11.43 -0.83
N LYS A 34 4.64 -11.36 -1.03
CA LYS A 34 3.96 -12.04 -2.13
C LYS A 34 4.41 -11.50 -3.49
N MET A 35 4.57 -10.19 -3.59
CA MET A 35 4.98 -9.55 -4.83
C MET A 35 6.42 -9.92 -5.20
N GLN A 36 7.33 -10.11 -4.23
CA GLN A 36 8.67 -10.64 -4.48
C GLN A 36 8.66 -12.06 -5.07
N GLN A 37 7.65 -12.88 -4.73
CA GLN A 37 7.51 -14.23 -5.31
C GLN A 37 7.10 -14.18 -6.79
N SER A 38 6.27 -13.20 -7.17
CA SER A 38 5.81 -13.03 -8.55
C SER A 38 6.73 -12.15 -9.41
N LYS A 39 7.41 -11.19 -8.78
CA LYS A 39 8.27 -10.17 -9.39
C LYS A 39 9.60 -10.12 -8.59
N PRO A 40 10.60 -10.94 -8.94
CA PRO A 40 11.85 -11.01 -8.19
C PRO A 40 12.67 -9.70 -8.26
N ASP A 41 12.39 -8.86 -9.26
CA ASP A 41 12.92 -7.52 -9.49
C ASP A 41 12.11 -6.42 -8.78
N LEU A 42 11.20 -6.76 -7.85
CA LEU A 42 10.40 -5.80 -7.09
C LEU A 42 11.24 -4.65 -6.51
N CYS A 43 12.41 -4.97 -5.93
CA CYS A 43 13.26 -3.97 -5.30
C CYS A 43 14.16 -3.18 -6.27
N LEU A 44 14.22 -3.60 -7.54
CA LEU A 44 14.85 -2.86 -8.63
C LEU A 44 13.88 -1.83 -9.22
N ASP A 45 12.58 -2.08 -9.11
CA ASP A 45 11.54 -1.14 -9.49
C ASP A 45 11.44 -0.03 -8.44
N ASP A 46 12.09 1.11 -8.70
CA ASP A 46 12.11 2.26 -7.79
C ASP A 46 10.69 2.74 -7.43
N SER A 47 9.73 2.64 -8.35
CA SER A 47 8.34 3.01 -8.09
C SER A 47 7.72 2.12 -7.01
N LEU A 48 7.89 0.80 -7.09
CA LEU A 48 7.33 -0.13 -6.12
C LEU A 48 8.14 -0.15 -4.82
N ALA A 49 9.46 -0.12 -4.92
CA ALA A 49 10.37 -0.08 -3.79
C ALA A 49 10.16 1.21 -2.98
N GLU A 50 10.08 2.39 -3.61
CA GLU A 50 9.96 3.66 -2.89
C GLU A 50 8.53 3.98 -2.39
N LEU A 51 7.50 3.49 -3.10
CA LEU A 51 6.11 3.81 -2.77
C LEU A 51 5.46 2.77 -1.85
N ALA A 52 5.74 1.47 -2.08
CA ALA A 52 5.01 0.39 -1.44
C ALA A 52 5.86 -0.48 -0.51
N CYS A 53 7.13 -0.73 -0.87
CA CYS A 53 7.97 -1.75 -0.24
C CYS A 53 9.30 -1.19 0.27
N LYS A 54 9.29 0.04 0.79
CA LYS A 54 10.49 0.82 1.13
C LYS A 54 11.36 0.17 2.18
N ARG A 55 10.72 -0.41 3.19
CA ARG A 55 11.39 -1.10 4.28
C ARG A 55 11.76 -2.51 3.84
N PHE A 56 10.88 -3.21 3.14
CA PHE A 56 11.13 -4.55 2.60
C PHE A 56 12.35 -4.56 1.67
N CYS A 57 12.47 -3.55 0.80
CA CYS A 57 13.57 -3.39 -0.14
C CYS A 57 14.80 -2.69 0.44
N GLY A 58 14.80 -2.36 1.73
CA GLY A 58 15.95 -1.72 2.41
C GLY A 58 16.30 -0.32 1.90
N ARG A 59 15.38 0.35 1.18
CA ARG A 59 15.54 1.72 0.66
C ARG A 59 15.51 2.77 1.77
N CYS A 60 14.98 2.40 2.92
CA CYS A 60 15.00 3.22 4.10
C CYS A 60 16.19 2.91 5.00
N ARG A 61 17.20 3.78 4.98
CA ARG A 61 18.24 3.89 6.02
C ARG A 61 17.97 5.15 6.84
N LYS A 62 18.07 5.02 8.17
CA LYS A 62 17.88 6.11 9.14
C LYS A 62 18.76 7.31 8.87
#